data_AF-A0A3C1VAS2-F1
#
_entry.id   AF-A0A3C1VAS2-F1
#
_cell.length_a   1.000
_cell.length_b   1.000
_cell.length_c   1.000
_cell.angle_alpha   90.00
_cell.angle_beta   90.00
_cell.angle_gamma   90.00
#
_symmetry.space_group_name_H-M   'P 1'
#
loop_
_entity.id
_entity.type
_entity.pdbx_description
1 polymer ?
#
loop_
_entity_poly.entity_id
_entity_poly.type
_entity_poly.pdbx_seq_one_letter_code
_entity_poly.pdbx_strand_id
1 'polypeptide(L)'
;MKTTDSQTAQKIAAKRAGRLATTPDRFKGHFIAAWSANCSPRRAVKAFCLECNGFDPEAIAGCTAYACPLWNFRPYQGSEARNG
;
A
#
# COMPACT_ATOMS: atom_id res chain seq x y z
N MET A 1 18.01 16.84 -8.68
CA MET A 1 17.34 15.54 -8.95
C MET A 1 18.37 14.45 -8.71
N LYS A 2 18.22 13.60 -7.68
CA LYS A 2 19.22 12.56 -7.38
C LYS A 2 19.12 11.47 -8.45
N THR A 3 20.16 11.32 -9.28
CA THR A 3 20.28 10.21 -10.21
C THR A 3 20.32 8.92 -9.40
N THR A 4 19.35 8.03 -9.61
CA THR A 4 19.33 6.75 -8.91
C THR A 4 20.37 5.86 -9.58
N ASP A 5 21.46 5.56 -8.87
CA ASP A 5 22.49 4.65 -9.37
C ASP A 5 21.89 3.27 -9.72
N SER A 6 22.42 2.63 -10.75
CA SER A 6 22.02 1.33 -11.29
C SER A 6 21.91 0.26 -10.19
N GLN A 7 22.82 0.27 -9.21
CA GLN A 7 22.77 -0.63 -8.07
C GLN A 7 21.53 -0.43 -7.20
N THR A 8 21.11 0.82 -7.00
CA THR A 8 19.90 1.13 -6.21
C THR A 8 18.65 0.68 -6.95
N ALA A 9 18.59 0.88 -8.28
CA ALA A 9 17.48 0.41 -9.10
C ALA A 9 17.32 -1.12 -9.04
N GLN A 10 18.43 -1.87 -9.13
CA GLN A 10 18.44 -3.33 -9.01
C GLN A 10 17.93 -3.79 -7.63
N LYS A 11 18.42 -3.17 -6.54
CA LYS A 11 17.95 -3.48 -5.17
C LYS A 11 16.46 -3.22 -5.00
N ILE A 12 15.95 -2.10 -5.53
CA ILE A 12 14.52 -1.78 -5.51
C ILE A 12 13.73 -2.85 -6.26
N ALA A 13 14.15 -3.22 -7.47
CA ALA A 13 13.49 -4.24 -8.28
C ALA A 13 13.42 -5.59 -7.54
N ALA A 14 14.53 -6.04 -6.95
CA ALA A 14 14.59 -7.28 -6.20
C ALA A 14 13.65 -7.28 -4.97
N LYS A 15 13.61 -6.18 -4.20
CA LYS A 15 12.70 -6.06 -3.05
C LYS A 15 11.23 -6.02 -3.45
N ARG A 16 10.92 -5.33 -4.56
CA ARG A 16 9.56 -5.32 -5.14
C ARG A 16 9.13 -6.69 -5.62
N ALA A 17 10.02 -7.44 -6.30
CA ALA A 17 9.76 -8.80 -6.72
C ALA A 17 9.50 -9.73 -5.52
N GLY A 18 10.31 -9.63 -4.47
CA GLY A 18 10.10 -10.38 -3.22
C GLY A 18 8.73 -10.11 -2.59
N ARG A 19 8.30 -8.83 -2.54
CA ARG A 19 6.96 -8.47 -2.05
C ARG A 19 5.84 -9.04 -2.93
N LEU A 20 6.00 -9.02 -4.26
CA LEU A 20 5.00 -9.62 -5.16
C LEU A 20 4.91 -11.14 -5.00
N ALA A 21 6.01 -11.83 -4.67
CA ALA A 21 6.01 -13.28 -4.49
C ALA A 21 5.12 -13.73 -3.32
N THR A 22 4.99 -12.90 -2.27
CA THR A 22 4.13 -13.18 -1.11
C THR A 22 2.75 -12.53 -1.19
N THR A 23 2.46 -11.79 -2.26
CA THR A 23 1.18 -11.10 -2.45
C THR A 23 0.21 -12.00 -3.23
N PRO A 24 -1.04 -12.21 -2.77
CA PRO A 24 -2.04 -12.94 -3.55
C PRO A 24 -2.31 -12.27 -4.90
N ASP A 25 -2.53 -13.04 -5.95
CA ASP A 25 -2.60 -12.55 -7.34
C ASP A 25 -3.58 -11.39 -7.52
N ARG A 26 -4.75 -11.47 -6.89
CA ARG A 26 -5.79 -10.44 -6.92
C ARG A 26 -5.30 -9.07 -6.46
N PHE A 27 -4.32 -9.01 -5.57
CA PHE A 27 -3.84 -7.76 -4.96
C PHE A 27 -2.51 -7.25 -5.54
N LYS A 28 -1.80 -8.03 -6.36
CA LYS A 28 -0.53 -7.62 -7.00
C LYS A 28 -0.65 -6.29 -7.75
N GLY A 29 -1.78 -6.07 -8.43
CA GLY A 29 -2.05 -4.83 -9.16
C GLY A 29 -2.09 -3.56 -8.29
N HIS A 30 -2.35 -3.68 -6.98
CA HIS A 30 -2.27 -2.54 -6.07
C HIS A 30 -0.82 -2.10 -5.86
N PHE A 31 0.11 -3.04 -5.70
CA PHE A 31 1.54 -2.74 -5.52
C PHE A 31 2.19 -2.25 -6.80
N ILE A 32 1.95 -2.91 -7.93
CA ILE A 32 2.50 -2.51 -9.24
C ILE A 32 2.16 -1.05 -9.52
N ALA A 33 0.90 -0.69 -9.34
CA ALA A 33 0.47 0.69 -9.56
C ALA A 33 0.92 1.64 -8.45
N ALA A 34 1.08 1.18 -7.19
CA ALA A 34 1.66 1.99 -6.12
C ALA A 34 3.14 2.37 -6.37
N TRP A 35 3.85 1.57 -7.17
CA TRP A 35 5.23 1.80 -7.56
C TRP A 35 5.41 2.63 -8.84
N SER A 36 4.31 2.95 -9.51
CA SER A 36 4.34 3.80 -10.70
C SER A 36 4.71 5.24 -10.33
N ALA A 37 5.36 5.95 -11.26
CA ALA A 37 5.77 7.34 -11.08
C ALA A 37 4.58 8.28 -10.82
N ASN A 38 3.38 7.93 -11.31
CA ASN A 38 2.16 8.72 -11.20
C ASN A 38 1.20 8.21 -10.10
N CYS A 39 1.73 7.47 -9.12
CA CYS A 39 0.92 6.96 -8.02
C CYS A 39 0.40 8.10 -7.12
N SER A 40 -0.90 8.10 -6.80
CA SER A 40 -1.43 8.97 -5.76
C SER A 40 -1.08 8.44 -4.35
N PRO A 41 -0.91 9.31 -3.33
CA PRO A 41 -0.66 8.86 -1.96
C PRO A 41 -1.72 7.88 -1.45
N ARG A 42 -3.00 8.11 -1.76
CA ARG A 42 -4.10 7.21 -1.37
C ARG A 42 -3.93 5.79 -1.91
N ARG A 43 -3.36 5.62 -3.11
CA ARG A 43 -3.13 4.31 -3.70
C ARG A 43 -1.99 3.56 -3.00
N ALA A 44 -0.92 4.27 -2.64
CA ALA A 44 0.17 3.70 -1.85
C ALA A 44 -0.31 3.28 -0.45
N VAL A 45 -1.10 4.12 0.23
CA VAL A 45 -1.73 3.79 1.51
C VAL A 45 -2.63 2.56 1.38
N LYS A 46 -3.44 2.47 0.31
CA LYS A 46 -4.29 1.29 0.08
C LYS A 46 -3.48 0.00 -0.05
N ALA A 47 -2.38 0.01 -0.81
CA ALA A 47 -1.52 -1.17 -0.94
C ALA A 47 -0.90 -1.57 0.41
N PHE A 48 -0.47 -0.59 1.20
CA PHE A 48 0.05 -0.83 2.55
C PHE A 48 -1.02 -1.41 3.50
N CYS A 49 -2.23 -0.84 3.53
CA CYS A 49 -3.30 -1.34 4.39
C CYS A 49 -3.71 -2.78 4.04
N LEU A 50 -3.71 -3.13 2.74
CA LEU A 50 -3.91 -4.50 2.29
C LEU A 50 -2.80 -5.42 2.81
N GLU A 51 -1.53 -5.06 2.68
CA GLU A 51 -0.42 -5.86 3.24
C GLU A 51 -0.56 -6.03 4.75
N CYS A 52 -0.82 -4.92 5.47
CA CYS A 52 -0.86 -4.88 6.93
C CYS A 52 -2.00 -5.69 7.54
N ASN A 53 -3.13 -5.82 6.84
CA ASN A 53 -4.31 -6.57 7.31
C ASN A 53 -4.46 -7.92 6.57
N GLY A 54 -3.35 -8.51 6.11
CA GLY A 54 -3.38 -9.87 5.54
C GLY A 54 -4.19 -10.00 4.25
N PHE A 55 -4.30 -8.91 3.48
CA PHE A 55 -5.07 -8.81 2.24
C PHE A 55 -6.59 -8.96 2.39
N ASP A 56 -7.12 -8.66 3.57
CA ASP A 56 -8.55 -8.67 3.85
C ASP A 56 -9.15 -7.25 3.91
N PRO A 57 -9.97 -6.83 2.93
CA PRO A 57 -10.64 -5.52 2.95
C PRO A 57 -11.59 -5.30 4.14
N GLU A 58 -12.23 -6.35 4.65
CA GLU A 58 -13.14 -6.28 5.78
C GLU A 58 -12.37 -6.05 7.08
N ALA A 59 -11.25 -6.75 7.25
CA ALA A 59 -10.31 -6.49 8.33
C ALA A 59 -9.77 -5.06 8.31
N ILE A 60 -9.53 -4.48 7.13
CA ILE A 60 -9.17 -3.05 7.04
C ILE A 60 -10.32 -2.19 7.56
N ALA A 61 -11.56 -2.44 7.15
CA ALA A 61 -12.73 -1.66 7.58
C ALA A 61 -12.88 -1.65 9.12
N GLY A 62 -12.69 -2.81 9.74
CA GLY A 62 -12.73 -3.04 11.19
C GLY A 62 -11.40 -2.88 11.93
N CYS A 63 -10.35 -2.35 11.29
CA CYS A 63 -9.03 -2.23 11.90
C CYS A 63 -9.06 -1.39 13.20
N THR A 64 -8.47 -1.93 14.27
CA THR A 64 -8.45 -1.34 15.62
C THR A 64 -7.10 -0.74 16.01
N ALA A 65 -6.19 -0.55 15.05
CA ALA A 65 -4.92 0.13 15.27
C ALA A 65 -5.14 1.65 15.42
N TYR A 66 -5.78 2.08 16.51
CA TYR A 66 -6.22 3.46 16.71
C TYR A 66 -5.07 4.48 16.75
N ALA A 67 -3.86 4.04 17.13
CA ALA A 67 -2.65 4.86 17.10
C ALA A 67 -1.94 4.84 15.74
N CYS A 68 -2.50 4.19 14.71
CA CYS A 68 -1.88 4.13 13.40
C CYS A 68 -1.82 5.54 12.78
N PRO A 69 -0.64 6.02 12.34
CA PRO A 69 -0.52 7.34 11.72
C PRO A 69 -1.27 7.44 10.38
N LEU A 70 -1.67 6.30 9.80
CA LEU A 70 -2.46 6.24 8.57
C LEU A 70 -3.97 6.17 8.83
N TRP A 71 -4.45 6.28 10.07
CA TRP A 71 -5.86 6.11 10.44
C TRP A 71 -6.81 6.93 9.56
N ASN A 72 -6.53 8.22 9.38
CA ASN A 72 -7.36 9.14 8.58
C ASN A 72 -7.25 8.92 7.06
N PHE A 73 -6.30 8.10 6.61
CA PHE A 73 -6.09 7.78 5.21
C PHE A 73 -6.46 6.32 4.88
N ARG A 74 -6.87 5.54 5.89
CA ARG A 74 -7.23 4.13 5.78
C ARG A 74 -8.36 3.98 4.77
N PRO A 75 -8.26 3.05 3.79
CA PRO A 75 -9.35 2.82 2.85
C PRO A 75 -10.51 2.10 3.53
N TYR A 76 -11.66 2.05 2.86
CA TYR A 76 -12.84 1.29 3.31
C TYR A 76 -13.46 1.78 4.63
N GLN A 77 -13.14 3.01 5.04
CA GLN A 77 -13.91 3.70 6.06
C GLN A 77 -15.30 4.01 5.49
N GLY A 78 -16.37 3.62 6.19
CA GLY A 78 -17.75 3.90 5.79
C GLY A 78 -18.00 5.40 5.55
N SER A 79 -19.15 5.73 4.95
CA SER A 79 -19.50 7.11 4.58
C SER A 79 -19.49 8.11 5.76
N GLU A 80 -19.64 7.63 6.99
CA GLU A 80 -19.67 8.45 8.21
C GLU A 80 -18.29 8.93 8.68
N ALA A 81 -17.20 8.30 8.24
CA ALA A 81 -15.84 8.64 8.68
C ALA A 81 -15.20 9.80 7.89
N ARG A 82 -15.93 10.43 6.95
CA ARG A 82 -15.39 11.48 6.07
C ARG A 82 -15.48 12.90 6.61
N ASN A 83 -15.90 13.09 7.87
CA ASN A 83 -15.98 14.41 8.49
C ASN A 83 -14.76 14.63 9.38
N GLY A 84 -13.74 15.24 8.79
CA GLY A 84 -12.60 15.86 9.46
C GLY A 84 -12.18 17.08 8.66
#